data_AF-A0A969UXU9-F1
#
_entry.id   AF-A0A969UXU9-F1
#
_cell.length_a   1.000
_cell.length_b   1.000
_cell.length_c   1.000
_cell.angle_alpha   90.00
_cell.angle_beta   90.00
_cell.angle_gamma   90.00
#
_symmetry.space_group_name_H-M   'P 1'
#
loop_
_entity.id
_entity.type
_entity.pdbx_description
1 polymer ?
#
loop_
_entity_poly.entity_id
_entity_poly.type
_entity_poly.pdbx_seq_one_letter_code
_entity_poly.pdbx_strand_id
1 'polypeptide(L)'
;MDEFLRQVTPLNRTITEALPTGGQIEYEDFPCTIDVTGPLLYTLFQERWQETQIGHVVEGSVLELEFTQAPKICILYDGYLTVVTEAWHLHLCLEDHLGGPLEKTPPELRQQRLIHRASLYRRLNERGEARSWGIQFWNGADEKMMNLFLPNPFVDEEENLLPEGKPQLEKLSLYQELRETYVLGTRPIPFEQNPLKRPYLSVCRSSRCYPSQEWEPIIESLQTAVKAAGLDVYVMTSGCLEVCKSGPVVFYSGDRTWYTRVTPTIAQRIVQEHVVQGNPIADHRYPPVAATQAQPVHSVSR
;
A
#
# COMPACT_ATOMS: atom_id res chain seq x y z
N MET A 1 6.23 6.84 -18.33
CA MET A 1 5.21 6.32 -17.41
C MET A 1 4.32 5.47 -18.26
N ASP A 2 4.26 4.17 -17.97
CA ASP A 2 3.29 3.31 -18.63
C ASP A 2 1.88 3.79 -18.27
N GLU A 3 0.97 3.69 -19.22
CA GLU A 3 -0.42 4.12 -19.07
C GLU A 3 -1.12 3.23 -18.03
N PHE A 4 -1.83 3.84 -17.07
CA PHE A 4 -2.61 3.09 -16.09
C PHE A 4 -3.80 2.40 -16.76
N LEU A 5 -3.70 1.08 -16.91
CA LEU A 5 -4.75 0.28 -17.54
C LEU A 5 -5.86 -0.03 -16.54
N ARG A 6 -7.02 0.58 -16.75
CA ARG A 6 -8.21 0.34 -15.94
C ARG A 6 -8.84 -1.02 -16.17
N GLN A 7 -8.51 -1.67 -17.28
CA GLN A 7 -9.07 -2.96 -17.65
C GLN A 7 -8.15 -4.08 -17.14
N VAL A 8 -8.60 -4.86 -16.17
CA VAL A 8 -7.83 -6.02 -15.68
C VAL A 8 -7.91 -7.14 -16.73
N THR A 9 -6.76 -7.74 -17.03
CA THR A 9 -6.69 -8.96 -17.85
C THR A 9 -6.86 -10.16 -16.92
N PRO A 10 -7.93 -10.96 -17.08
CA PRO A 10 -8.18 -12.12 -16.22
C PRO A 10 -7.07 -13.17 -16.33
N LEU A 11 -6.69 -13.76 -15.19
CA LEU A 11 -5.78 -14.90 -15.18
C LEU A 11 -6.47 -16.22 -15.55
N ASN A 12 -7.80 -16.29 -15.46
CA ASN A 12 -8.61 -17.48 -15.71
C ASN A 12 -8.09 -18.73 -14.96
N ARG A 13 -7.63 -18.53 -13.71
CA ARG A 13 -7.05 -19.58 -12.88
C ARG A 13 -7.90 -19.76 -11.63
N THR A 14 -8.51 -20.94 -11.53
CA THR A 14 -9.25 -21.39 -10.36
C THR A 14 -8.54 -22.57 -9.73
N ILE A 15 -8.37 -22.53 -8.41
CA ILE A 15 -7.76 -23.59 -7.61
C ILE A 15 -8.73 -24.00 -6.52
N THR A 16 -8.85 -25.30 -6.27
CA THR A 16 -9.70 -25.85 -5.20
C THR A 16 -8.86 -26.71 -4.27
N GLU A 17 -8.97 -26.47 -2.97
CA GLU A 17 -8.26 -27.22 -1.93
C GLU A 17 -9.28 -27.83 -0.96
N ALA A 18 -9.15 -29.12 -0.65
CA ALA A 18 -10.01 -29.79 0.32
C ALA A 18 -9.68 -29.31 1.75
N LEU A 19 -10.72 -29.07 2.56
CA LEU A 19 -10.55 -28.70 3.96
C LEU A 19 -10.46 -29.97 4.83
N PRO A 20 -9.57 -30.02 5.84
CA PRO A 20 -9.46 -31.17 6.75
C PRO A 20 -10.76 -31.49 7.50
N THR A 21 -11.61 -30.47 7.72
CA THR A 21 -12.89 -30.56 8.41
C THR A 21 -14.06 -30.94 7.49
N GLY A 22 -13.80 -31.30 6.24
CA GLY A 22 -14.83 -31.44 5.20
C GLY A 22 -15.13 -30.13 4.47
N GLY A 23 -15.59 -30.25 3.22
CA GLY A 23 -15.75 -29.13 2.29
C GLY A 23 -14.45 -28.76 1.56
N GLN A 24 -14.43 -27.58 0.96
CA GLN A 24 -13.31 -27.11 0.14
C GLN A 24 -13.19 -25.58 0.16
N ILE A 25 -12.01 -25.05 -0.10
CA ILE A 25 -11.81 -23.63 -0.44
C ILE A 25 -11.55 -23.52 -1.93
N GLU A 26 -12.26 -22.62 -2.58
CA GLU A 26 -12.05 -22.27 -3.98
C GLU A 26 -11.39 -20.89 -4.04
N TYR A 27 -10.32 -20.79 -4.83
CA TYR A 27 -9.56 -19.58 -5.10
C TYR A 27 -9.70 -19.21 -6.56
N GLU A 28 -10.02 -17.96 -6.84
CA GLU A 28 -9.99 -17.36 -8.17
C GLU A 28 -8.89 -16.31 -8.21
N ASP A 29 -7.78 -16.63 -8.89
CA ASP A 29 -6.58 -15.81 -8.91
C ASP A 29 -6.78 -14.56 -9.78
N PHE A 30 -6.22 -13.43 -9.34
CA PHE A 30 -6.15 -12.18 -10.11
C PHE A 30 -4.72 -11.62 -10.14
N PRO A 31 -4.38 -10.74 -11.11
CA PRO A 31 -3.01 -10.23 -11.26
C PRO A 31 -2.53 -9.46 -10.02
N CYS A 32 -1.25 -9.65 -9.64
CA CYS A 32 -0.67 -9.05 -8.43
C CYS A 32 0.09 -7.73 -8.66
N THR A 33 0.06 -7.18 -9.87
CA THR A 33 0.72 -5.91 -10.18
C THR A 33 0.18 -4.78 -9.32
N ILE A 34 1.01 -3.80 -8.98
CA ILE A 34 0.61 -2.65 -8.15
C ILE A 34 -0.58 -1.88 -8.72
N ASP A 35 -0.76 -1.86 -10.04
CA ASP A 35 -1.89 -1.20 -10.70
C ASP A 35 -3.21 -1.99 -10.63
N VAL A 36 -3.17 -3.23 -10.13
CA VAL A 36 -4.35 -4.05 -9.86
C VAL A 36 -4.58 -4.14 -8.35
N THR A 37 -3.55 -4.51 -7.58
CA THR A 37 -3.66 -4.65 -6.12
C THR A 37 -3.81 -3.31 -5.42
N GLY A 38 -3.18 -2.24 -5.91
CA GLY A 38 -3.25 -0.93 -5.30
C GLY A 38 -4.65 -0.32 -5.26
N PRO A 39 -5.34 -0.19 -6.42
CA PRO A 39 -6.74 0.24 -6.46
C PRO A 39 -7.69 -0.65 -5.63
N LEU A 40 -7.52 -1.97 -5.70
CA LEU A 40 -8.31 -2.92 -4.90
C LEU A 40 -8.19 -2.62 -3.41
N LEU A 41 -6.96 -2.54 -2.91
CA LEU A 41 -6.70 -2.33 -1.48
C LEU A 41 -7.08 -0.90 -1.05
N TYR A 42 -6.94 0.09 -1.94
CA TYR A 42 -7.44 1.43 -1.68
C TYR A 42 -8.96 1.46 -1.52
N THR A 43 -9.72 0.83 -2.42
CA THR A 43 -11.17 0.70 -2.27
C THR A 43 -11.54 0.04 -0.95
N LEU A 44 -10.88 -1.07 -0.58
CA LEU A 44 -11.17 -1.77 0.68
C LEU A 44 -10.85 -0.92 1.92
N PHE A 45 -9.74 -0.19 1.94
CA PHE A 45 -9.29 0.51 3.16
C PHE A 45 -9.65 1.99 3.23
N GLN A 46 -10.10 2.63 2.14
CA GLN A 46 -10.53 4.03 2.15
C GLN A 46 -12.02 4.19 1.87
N GLU A 47 -12.60 3.35 1.00
CA GLU A 47 -13.99 3.52 0.55
C GLU A 47 -14.94 2.52 1.22
N ARG A 48 -14.48 1.30 1.48
CA ARG A 48 -15.28 0.14 1.93
C ARG A 48 -14.72 -0.50 3.20
N TRP A 49 -14.11 0.32 4.07
CA TRP A 49 -13.46 -0.17 5.30
C TRP A 49 -14.47 -0.77 6.29
N GLN A 50 -15.72 -0.32 6.27
CA GLN A 50 -16.82 -0.87 7.08
C GLN A 50 -17.19 -2.30 6.70
N GLU A 51 -16.83 -2.73 5.49
CA GLU A 51 -17.15 -4.05 4.92
C GLU A 51 -15.91 -4.93 4.82
N THR A 52 -14.79 -4.51 5.40
CA THR A 52 -13.51 -5.20 5.32
C THR A 52 -13.02 -5.53 6.72
N GLN A 53 -12.75 -6.80 7.01
CA GLN A 53 -12.01 -7.20 8.20
C GLN A 53 -10.67 -7.80 7.78
N ILE A 54 -9.68 -7.74 8.67
CA ILE A 54 -8.33 -8.23 8.40
C ILE A 54 -8.04 -9.41 9.33
N GLY A 55 -7.45 -10.45 8.77
CA GLY A 55 -7.02 -11.63 9.49
C GLY A 55 -5.56 -11.95 9.29
N HIS A 56 -4.93 -12.50 10.31
CA HIS A 56 -3.73 -13.33 10.16
C HIS A 56 -4.07 -14.72 10.69
N VAL A 57 -4.24 -15.66 9.77
CA VAL A 57 -4.69 -17.02 10.07
C VAL A 57 -3.55 -17.98 9.78
N VAL A 58 -2.94 -18.51 10.84
CA VAL A 58 -1.89 -19.52 10.75
C VAL A 58 -2.23 -20.71 11.64
N GLU A 59 -1.63 -21.86 11.34
CA GLU A 59 -1.82 -23.05 12.17
C GLU A 59 -1.45 -22.77 13.62
N GLY A 60 -2.41 -22.93 14.54
CA GLY A 60 -2.24 -22.69 15.97
C GLY A 60 -2.42 -21.25 16.45
N SER A 61 -2.67 -20.26 15.57
CA SER A 61 -2.93 -18.89 16.00
C SER A 61 -3.74 -18.09 14.97
N VAL A 62 -4.77 -17.39 15.46
CA VAL A 62 -5.60 -16.50 14.66
C VAL A 62 -5.67 -15.13 15.33
N LEU A 63 -5.46 -14.09 14.54
CA LEU A 63 -5.75 -12.70 14.90
C LEU A 63 -6.69 -12.12 13.86
N GLU A 64 -7.82 -11.56 14.30
CA GLU A 64 -8.75 -10.83 13.45
C GLU A 64 -8.91 -9.42 13.99
N LEU A 65 -8.98 -8.45 13.08
CA LEU A 65 -9.08 -7.03 13.38
C LEU A 65 -10.17 -6.42 12.51
N GLU A 66 -11.04 -5.65 13.15
CA GLU A 66 -12.05 -4.83 12.51
C GLU A 66 -11.66 -3.34 12.53
N PHE A 67 -12.27 -2.59 11.62
CA PHE A 67 -12.19 -1.14 11.61
C PHE A 67 -13.37 -0.55 12.38
N THR A 68 -13.09 0.24 13.42
CA THR A 68 -14.12 1.01 14.15
C THR A 68 -14.32 2.41 13.57
N GLN A 69 -13.38 2.87 12.75
CA GLN A 69 -13.42 4.15 12.05
C GLN A 69 -12.53 4.09 10.79
N ALA A 70 -12.71 5.08 9.90
CA ALA A 70 -11.89 5.21 8.71
C ALA A 70 -10.38 5.28 9.08
N PRO A 71 -9.49 4.60 8.34
CA PRO A 71 -8.06 4.69 8.57
C PRO A 71 -7.53 6.11 8.42
N LYS A 72 -6.62 6.50 9.32
CA LYS A 72 -5.96 7.82 9.31
C LYS A 72 -4.95 7.94 8.17
N ILE A 73 -4.35 6.81 7.77
CA ILE A 73 -3.34 6.72 6.72
C ILE A 73 -3.63 5.47 5.88
N CYS A 74 -3.55 5.60 4.56
CA CYS A 74 -3.51 4.52 3.59
C CYS A 74 -2.56 4.94 2.46
N ILE A 75 -1.30 4.53 2.52
CA ILE A 75 -0.25 4.95 1.57
C ILE A 75 0.65 3.78 1.20
N LEU A 76 1.36 3.90 0.08
CA LEU A 76 2.47 3.02 -0.27
C LEU A 76 3.80 3.67 0.17
N TYR A 77 4.47 3.07 1.17
CA TYR A 77 5.76 3.53 1.67
C TYR A 77 6.80 2.42 1.52
N ASP A 78 7.85 2.70 0.74
CA ASP A 78 8.97 1.78 0.47
C ASP A 78 8.52 0.33 0.20
N GLY A 79 7.64 0.15 -0.79
CA GLY A 79 7.13 -1.16 -1.19
C GLY A 79 5.94 -1.68 -0.38
N TYR A 80 5.71 -1.15 0.82
CA TYR A 80 4.64 -1.61 1.70
C TYR A 80 3.44 -0.67 1.68
N LEU A 81 2.26 -1.22 1.36
CA LEU A 81 1.00 -0.61 1.74
C LEU A 81 0.99 -0.51 3.26
N THR A 82 0.78 0.70 3.76
CA THR A 82 0.72 1.02 5.18
C THR A 82 -0.65 1.60 5.49
N VAL A 83 -1.42 0.89 6.30
CA VAL A 83 -2.73 1.33 6.78
C VAL A 83 -2.63 1.55 8.28
N VAL A 84 -2.98 2.75 8.75
CA VAL A 84 -2.87 3.13 10.16
C VAL A 84 -4.25 3.52 10.69
N THR A 85 -4.71 2.81 11.70
CA THR A 85 -5.91 3.15 12.48
C THR A 85 -5.50 3.86 13.77
N GLU A 86 -6.45 4.03 14.69
CA GLU A 86 -6.14 4.56 16.01
C GLU A 86 -5.47 3.54 16.93
N ALA A 87 -5.88 2.27 16.84
CA ALA A 87 -5.46 1.23 17.77
C ALA A 87 -4.36 0.33 17.20
N TRP A 88 -4.27 0.21 15.88
CA TRP A 88 -3.37 -0.73 15.21
C TRP A 88 -2.93 -0.21 13.84
N HIS A 89 -1.91 -0.84 13.27
CA HIS A 89 -1.50 -0.60 11.88
C HIS A 89 -1.11 -1.93 11.23
N LEU A 90 -1.10 -1.96 9.90
CA LEU A 90 -0.62 -3.10 9.12
C LEU A 90 0.33 -2.65 8.01
N HIS A 91 1.11 -3.62 7.54
CA HIS A 91 1.99 -3.47 6.39
C HIS A 91 1.83 -4.67 5.45
N LEU A 92 1.60 -4.42 4.16
CA LEU A 92 1.49 -5.45 3.12
C LEU A 92 2.41 -5.10 1.94
N CYS A 93 3.30 -6.01 1.54
CA CYS A 93 4.33 -5.73 0.53
C CYS A 93 3.76 -5.83 -0.89
N LEU A 94 3.55 -4.69 -1.56
CA LEU A 94 2.99 -4.62 -2.91
C LEU A 94 4.02 -4.32 -4.00
N GLU A 95 5.19 -3.83 -3.60
CA GLU A 95 6.34 -3.55 -4.49
C GLU A 95 7.67 -3.83 -3.76
N ASP A 96 8.77 -3.72 -4.50
CA ASP A 96 10.12 -3.83 -3.95
C ASP A 96 10.34 -2.90 -2.76
N HIS A 97 10.52 -3.51 -1.59
CA HIS A 97 10.97 -2.81 -0.40
C HIS A 97 12.48 -2.63 -0.44
N LEU A 98 12.95 -1.42 -0.75
CA LEU A 98 14.38 -1.19 -0.93
C LEU A 98 15.12 -1.18 0.41
N GLY A 99 14.47 -0.86 1.53
CA GLY A 99 15.14 -0.74 2.83
C GLY A 99 15.69 0.67 3.04
N GLY A 100 14.88 1.67 2.70
CA GLY A 100 15.19 3.09 2.85
C GLY A 100 16.18 3.63 1.82
N PRO A 101 16.78 4.81 2.08
CA PRO A 101 17.59 5.55 1.10
C PRO A 101 18.88 4.86 0.66
N LEU A 102 19.39 3.91 1.44
CA LEU A 102 20.61 3.15 1.11
C LEU A 102 20.31 1.78 0.51
N GLU A 103 19.05 1.50 0.19
CA GLU A 103 18.61 0.27 -0.47
C GLU A 103 19.12 -1.01 0.20
N LYS A 104 19.09 -1.06 1.53
CA LYS A 104 19.74 -2.11 2.33
C LYS A 104 19.11 -3.50 2.17
N THR A 105 17.89 -3.61 1.65
CA THR A 105 17.21 -4.89 1.49
C THR A 105 17.81 -5.61 0.27
N PRO A 106 18.37 -6.82 0.42
CA PRO A 106 18.91 -7.58 -0.71
C PRO A 106 17.82 -7.98 -1.73
N PRO A 107 18.13 -8.09 -3.04
CA PRO A 107 17.16 -8.44 -4.07
C PRO A 107 16.36 -9.72 -3.79
N GLU A 108 17.01 -10.78 -3.30
CA GLU A 108 16.34 -12.05 -2.94
C GLU A 108 15.25 -11.85 -1.87
N LEU A 109 15.54 -11.02 -0.87
CA LEU A 109 14.58 -10.70 0.19
C LEU A 109 13.45 -9.81 -0.30
N ARG A 110 13.68 -8.94 -1.30
CA ARG A 110 12.63 -8.15 -1.95
C ARG A 110 11.64 -9.07 -2.65
N GLN A 111 12.16 -10.01 -3.45
CA GLN A 111 11.37 -11.01 -4.16
C GLN A 111 10.57 -11.89 -3.19
N GLN A 112 11.20 -12.35 -2.10
CA GLN A 112 10.52 -13.16 -1.09
C GLN A 112 9.36 -12.41 -0.43
N ARG A 113 9.51 -11.12 -0.11
CA ARG A 113 8.49 -10.34 0.62
C ARG A 113 7.29 -9.95 -0.24
N LEU A 114 7.52 -9.71 -1.52
CA LEU A 114 6.54 -9.21 -2.47
C LEU A 114 5.37 -10.19 -2.62
N ILE A 115 4.13 -9.68 -2.72
CA ILE A 115 2.99 -10.50 -3.14
C ILE A 115 3.26 -11.07 -4.53
N HIS A 116 3.20 -12.38 -4.66
CA HIS A 116 3.35 -13.07 -5.94
C HIS A 116 2.03 -13.72 -6.41
N ARG A 117 1.07 -13.94 -5.50
CA ARG A 117 -0.25 -14.49 -5.79
C ARG A 117 -1.32 -13.82 -4.94
N ALA A 118 -2.48 -13.58 -5.54
CA ALA A 118 -3.63 -12.98 -4.91
C ALA A 118 -4.90 -13.63 -5.47
N SER A 119 -5.86 -13.95 -4.59
CA SER A 119 -7.09 -14.63 -5.00
C SER A 119 -8.28 -14.13 -4.20
N LEU A 120 -9.42 -13.97 -4.87
CA LEU A 120 -10.71 -14.01 -4.17
C LEU A 120 -10.97 -15.47 -3.80
N TYR A 121 -11.46 -15.73 -2.60
CA TYR A 121 -11.80 -17.08 -2.17
C TYR A 121 -13.24 -17.21 -1.71
N ARG A 122 -13.74 -18.45 -1.82
CA ARG A 122 -14.98 -18.91 -1.19
C ARG A 122 -14.71 -20.20 -0.45
N ARG A 123 -15.13 -20.28 0.82
CA ARG A 123 -15.17 -21.56 1.54
C ARG A 123 -16.51 -22.21 1.28
N LEU A 124 -16.48 -23.45 0.80
CA LEU A 124 -17.62 -24.26 0.47
C LEU A 124 -17.77 -25.38 1.51
N ASN A 125 -18.99 -25.65 1.94
CA ASN A 125 -19.27 -26.81 2.78
C ASN A 125 -19.24 -28.12 1.95
N GLU A 126 -19.48 -29.27 2.58
CA GLU A 126 -19.52 -30.58 1.90
C GLU A 126 -20.59 -30.70 0.80
N ARG A 127 -21.62 -29.84 0.84
CA ARG A 127 -22.68 -29.77 -0.18
C ARG A 127 -22.29 -28.86 -1.36
N GLY A 128 -21.10 -28.26 -1.33
CA GLY A 128 -20.64 -27.30 -2.35
C GLY A 128 -21.23 -25.90 -2.21
N GLU A 129 -21.89 -25.59 -1.09
CA GLU A 129 -22.51 -24.29 -0.84
C GLU A 129 -21.48 -23.34 -0.22
N ALA A 130 -21.37 -22.12 -0.76
CA ALA A 130 -20.47 -21.11 -0.20
C ALA A 130 -20.95 -20.62 1.16
N ARG A 131 -20.02 -20.52 2.12
CA ARG A 131 -20.26 -20.19 3.53
C ARG A 131 -19.43 -19.00 4.03
N SER A 132 -18.30 -18.69 3.40
CA SER A 132 -17.55 -17.46 3.65
C SER A 132 -16.78 -17.01 2.42
N TRP A 133 -16.47 -15.72 2.38
CA TRP A 133 -15.84 -15.03 1.25
C TRP A 133 -14.69 -14.18 1.75
N GLY A 134 -13.65 -14.01 0.94
CA GLY A 134 -12.53 -13.16 1.30
C GLY A 134 -11.48 -13.05 0.20
N ILE A 135 -10.34 -12.49 0.57
CA ILE A 135 -9.16 -12.34 -0.27
C ILE A 135 -7.96 -12.93 0.45
N GLN A 136 -7.15 -13.70 -0.27
CA GLN A 136 -5.92 -14.30 0.22
C GLN A 136 -4.75 -13.82 -0.63
N PHE A 137 -3.63 -13.52 0.05
CA PHE A 137 -2.36 -13.21 -0.60
C PHE A 137 -1.29 -14.22 -0.21
N TRP A 138 -0.30 -14.39 -1.10
CA TRP A 138 0.91 -15.16 -0.85
C TRP A 138 2.14 -14.38 -1.29
N ASN A 139 3.23 -14.49 -0.52
CA ASN A 139 4.51 -13.85 -0.81
C ASN A 139 5.37 -14.71 -1.75
N GLY A 140 6.50 -14.21 -2.26
CA GLY A 140 7.37 -14.94 -3.19
C GLY A 140 7.96 -16.27 -2.70
N ALA A 141 7.75 -16.66 -1.44
CA ALA A 141 8.08 -17.98 -0.89
C ALA A 141 6.86 -18.91 -0.73
N ASP A 142 5.73 -18.58 -1.39
CA ASP A 142 4.46 -19.31 -1.29
C ASP A 142 3.83 -19.32 0.12
N GLU A 143 4.26 -18.40 0.99
CA GLU A 143 3.71 -18.30 2.34
C GLU A 143 2.41 -17.48 2.32
N LYS A 144 1.37 -17.98 2.99
CA LYS A 144 0.12 -17.22 3.18
C LYS A 144 0.42 -15.95 3.96
N MET A 145 0.03 -14.82 3.40
CA MET A 145 0.07 -13.51 4.05
C MET A 145 -1.30 -13.21 4.68
N MET A 146 -1.53 -11.97 5.11
CA MET A 146 -2.81 -11.55 5.67
C MET A 146 -4.00 -11.89 4.77
N ASN A 147 -5.12 -12.18 5.43
CA ASN A 147 -6.42 -12.45 4.84
C ASN A 147 -7.27 -11.19 4.96
N LEU A 148 -8.09 -10.93 3.95
CA LEU A 148 -9.17 -9.95 4.07
C LEU A 148 -10.49 -10.71 4.07
N PHE A 149 -11.29 -10.53 5.11
CA PHE A 149 -12.63 -11.11 5.18
C PHE A 149 -13.64 -10.10 4.64
N LEU A 150 -14.54 -10.60 3.81
CA LEU A 150 -15.61 -9.83 3.19
C LEU A 150 -16.95 -10.18 3.85
N PRO A 151 -18.00 -9.35 3.67
CA PRO A 151 -19.25 -9.52 4.41
C PRO A 151 -19.87 -10.90 4.22
N ASN A 152 -20.28 -11.52 5.34
CA ASN A 152 -20.89 -12.83 5.34
C ASN A 152 -22.43 -12.73 5.36
N PRO A 153 -23.15 -13.21 4.33
CA PRO A 153 -24.61 -13.19 4.26
C PRO A 153 -25.31 -14.07 5.30
N PHE A 154 -24.58 -14.93 6.03
CA PHE A 154 -25.15 -15.79 7.08
C PHE A 154 -24.92 -15.26 8.50
N VAL A 155 -24.31 -14.08 8.65
CA VAL A 155 -23.95 -13.50 9.94
C VAL A 155 -24.61 -12.13 10.07
N ASP A 156 -25.12 -11.78 11.25
CA ASP A 156 -25.65 -10.43 11.54
C ASP A 156 -24.54 -9.44 11.96
N GLU A 157 -24.91 -8.26 12.44
CA GLU A 157 -23.96 -7.22 12.87
C GLU A 157 -23.30 -7.53 14.22
N GLU A 158 -23.87 -8.43 15.01
CA GLU A 158 -23.37 -8.87 16.32
C GLU A 158 -22.59 -10.19 16.21
N GLU A 159 -22.19 -10.57 14.99
CA GLU A 159 -21.49 -11.81 14.67
C GLU A 159 -22.30 -13.10 14.95
N ASN A 160 -23.62 -13.00 15.13
CA ASN A 160 -24.47 -14.17 15.31
C ASN A 160 -24.84 -14.80 13.97
N LEU A 161 -24.90 -16.14 13.95
CA LEU A 161 -25.43 -16.87 12.81
C LEU A 161 -26.94 -16.58 12.63
N LEU A 162 -27.31 -16.20 11.42
CA LEU A 162 -28.70 -16.03 11.02
C LEU A 162 -29.44 -17.38 10.98
N PRO A 163 -30.77 -17.37 11.17
CA PRO A 163 -31.56 -18.59 11.06
C PRO A 163 -31.39 -19.28 9.70
N GLU A 164 -31.42 -20.61 9.71
CA GLU A 164 -31.31 -21.42 8.50
C GLU A 164 -32.33 -20.97 7.43
N GLY A 165 -31.86 -20.83 6.19
CA GLY A 165 -32.69 -20.41 5.05
C GLY A 165 -33.01 -18.91 4.99
N LYS A 166 -32.43 -18.06 5.85
CA LYS A 166 -32.62 -16.59 5.81
C LYS A 166 -31.31 -15.81 5.58
N PRO A 167 -30.55 -16.07 4.49
CA PRO A 167 -29.35 -15.30 4.20
C PRO A 167 -29.67 -13.86 3.78
N GLN A 168 -28.82 -12.91 4.19
CA GLN A 168 -28.80 -11.52 3.72
C GLN A 168 -27.88 -11.42 2.48
N LEU A 169 -28.36 -11.90 1.34
CA LEU A 169 -27.55 -12.03 0.11
C LEU A 169 -27.03 -10.69 -0.44
N GLU A 170 -27.68 -9.58 -0.09
CA GLU A 170 -27.24 -8.22 -0.39
C GLU A 170 -25.82 -7.91 0.13
N LYS A 171 -25.37 -8.60 1.20
CA LYS A 171 -24.00 -8.50 1.72
C LYS A 171 -22.94 -8.97 0.72
N LEU A 172 -23.31 -9.73 -0.31
CA LEU A 172 -22.37 -10.19 -1.34
C LEU A 172 -22.06 -9.13 -2.41
N SER A 173 -22.67 -7.95 -2.35
CA SER A 173 -22.48 -6.89 -3.36
C SER A 173 -21.01 -6.49 -3.52
N LEU A 174 -20.28 -6.28 -2.42
CA LEU A 174 -18.84 -5.97 -2.47
C LEU A 174 -18.04 -7.11 -3.12
N TYR A 175 -18.28 -8.36 -2.72
CA TYR A 175 -17.59 -9.52 -3.32
C TYR A 175 -17.82 -9.61 -4.84
N GLN A 176 -19.06 -9.40 -5.28
CA GLN A 176 -19.44 -9.44 -6.69
C GLN A 176 -18.75 -8.33 -7.47
N GLU A 177 -18.75 -7.10 -6.96
CA GLU A 177 -18.08 -5.96 -7.59
C GLU A 177 -16.58 -6.18 -7.73
N LEU A 178 -15.92 -6.66 -6.68
CA LEU A 178 -14.49 -6.98 -6.71
C LEU A 178 -14.19 -8.10 -7.71
N ARG A 179 -15.03 -9.14 -7.75
CA ARG A 179 -14.86 -10.26 -8.69
C ARG A 179 -15.03 -9.81 -10.14
N GLU A 180 -16.06 -9.02 -10.44
CA GLU A 180 -16.29 -8.46 -11.78
C GLU A 180 -15.13 -7.57 -12.24
N THR A 181 -14.54 -6.80 -11.32
CA THR A 181 -13.46 -5.86 -11.63
C THR A 181 -12.11 -6.56 -11.77
N TYR A 182 -11.71 -7.33 -10.75
CA TYR A 182 -10.33 -7.80 -10.59
C TYR A 182 -10.11 -9.24 -11.05
N VAL A 183 -11.12 -10.10 -10.98
CA VAL A 183 -11.01 -11.50 -11.41
C VAL A 183 -11.47 -11.65 -12.86
N LEU A 184 -12.69 -11.19 -13.17
CA LEU A 184 -13.32 -11.38 -14.46
C LEU A 184 -12.96 -10.31 -15.49
N GLY A 185 -12.51 -9.12 -15.04
CA GLY A 185 -12.25 -8.00 -15.93
C GLY A 185 -13.48 -7.60 -16.75
N THR A 186 -14.69 -7.75 -16.23
CA THR A 186 -15.93 -7.31 -16.91
C THR A 186 -16.31 -5.88 -16.53
N ARG A 187 -15.72 -5.35 -15.46
CA ARG A 187 -15.87 -3.98 -14.98
C ARG A 187 -14.49 -3.31 -14.92
N PRO A 188 -14.35 -2.03 -15.31
CA PRO A 188 -13.08 -1.34 -15.20
C PRO A 188 -12.79 -0.99 -13.73
N ILE A 189 -11.51 -0.89 -13.38
CA ILE A 189 -11.05 -0.31 -12.12
C ILE A 189 -11.64 1.12 -11.98
N PRO A 190 -12.26 1.46 -10.83
CA PRO A 190 -13.03 2.70 -10.67
C PRO A 190 -12.16 3.94 -10.41
N PHE A 191 -10.92 3.95 -10.89
CA PHE A 191 -9.99 5.08 -10.77
C PHE A 191 -9.39 5.43 -12.13
N GLU A 192 -9.07 6.70 -12.35
CA GLU A 192 -8.35 7.14 -13.56
C GLU A 192 -6.83 6.95 -13.45
N GLN A 193 -6.33 6.82 -12.22
CA GLN A 193 -4.92 6.58 -11.89
C GLN A 193 -4.85 5.70 -10.65
N ASN A 194 -3.73 5.02 -10.43
CA ASN A 194 -3.53 4.23 -9.21
C ASN A 194 -3.52 5.15 -7.96
N PRO A 195 -4.52 5.08 -7.07
CA PRO A 195 -4.63 6.01 -5.95
C PRO A 195 -3.49 5.86 -4.93
N LEU A 196 -2.88 4.68 -4.81
CA LEU A 196 -1.71 4.46 -3.95
C LEU A 196 -0.41 5.03 -4.52
N LYS A 197 -0.39 5.39 -5.81
CA LYS A 197 0.75 6.05 -6.46
C LYS A 197 0.69 7.56 -6.39
N ARG A 198 -0.35 8.13 -5.74
CA ARG A 198 -0.42 9.56 -5.52
C ARG A 198 0.79 10.02 -4.68
N PRO A 199 1.59 10.99 -5.18
CA PRO A 199 2.79 11.41 -4.49
C PRO A 199 2.48 12.09 -3.16
N TYR A 200 3.41 11.96 -2.23
CA TYR A 200 3.38 12.61 -0.94
C TYR A 200 4.79 13.03 -0.49
N LEU A 201 4.81 14.01 0.39
CA LEU A 201 5.98 14.46 1.14
C LEU A 201 5.79 14.08 2.59
N SER A 202 6.75 13.34 3.16
CA SER A 202 6.70 12.96 4.57
C SER A 202 7.86 13.54 5.36
N VAL A 203 7.56 14.17 6.50
CA VAL A 203 8.56 14.65 7.47
C VAL A 203 8.75 13.61 8.57
N CYS A 204 9.99 13.21 8.84
CA CYS A 204 10.30 12.26 9.90
C CYS A 204 9.89 12.78 11.28
N ARG A 205 8.97 12.09 11.95
CA ARG A 205 8.50 12.37 13.30
C ARG A 205 8.45 11.10 14.13
N SER A 206 9.62 10.51 14.38
CA SER A 206 9.74 9.40 15.35
C SER A 206 9.58 9.87 16.79
N SER A 207 9.33 8.96 17.73
CA SER A 207 9.31 9.25 19.18
C SER A 207 10.59 9.93 19.68
N ARG A 208 11.73 9.67 19.04
CA ARG A 208 13.02 10.33 19.34
C ARG A 208 13.09 11.77 18.84
N CYS A 209 12.44 12.07 17.71
CA CYS A 209 12.43 13.40 17.11
C CYS A 209 11.27 14.26 17.63
N TYR A 210 10.20 13.63 18.11
CA TYR A 210 8.98 14.29 18.58
C TYR A 210 9.25 15.41 19.59
N PRO A 211 10.12 15.24 20.61
CA PRO A 211 10.37 16.29 21.61
C PRO A 211 11.05 17.55 21.05
N SER A 212 11.78 17.45 19.93
CA SER A 212 12.48 18.62 19.35
C SER A 212 11.52 19.64 18.72
N GLN A 213 10.33 19.19 18.30
CA GLN A 213 9.35 19.97 17.53
C GLN A 213 9.88 20.60 16.22
N GLU A 214 11.13 20.35 15.81
CA GLU A 214 11.72 20.89 14.57
C GLU A 214 10.98 20.45 13.30
N TRP A 215 10.21 19.37 13.37
CA TRP A 215 9.39 18.84 12.28
C TRP A 215 8.18 19.72 11.95
N GLU A 216 7.67 20.49 12.92
CA GLU A 216 6.42 21.23 12.79
C GLU A 216 6.55 22.45 11.85
N PRO A 217 7.55 23.33 11.99
CA PRO A 217 7.75 24.41 11.02
C PRO A 217 8.04 23.90 9.60
N ILE A 218 8.64 22.70 9.48
CA ILE A 218 8.92 22.08 8.18
C ILE A 218 7.63 21.61 7.53
N ILE A 219 6.76 20.91 8.26
CA ILE A 219 5.51 20.39 7.71
C ILE A 219 4.58 21.52 7.27
N GLU A 220 4.48 22.58 8.07
CA GLU A 220 3.69 23.77 7.73
C GLU A 220 4.19 24.46 6.46
N SER A 221 5.52 24.54 6.32
CA SER A 221 6.16 25.15 5.15
C SER A 221 5.93 24.33 3.88
N LEU A 222 6.01 22.99 3.97
CA LEU A 222 5.65 22.09 2.87
C LEU A 222 4.18 22.22 2.50
N GLN A 223 3.26 22.18 3.48
CA GLN A 223 1.82 22.32 3.25
C GLN A 223 1.47 23.65 2.57
N THR A 224 2.05 24.75 3.07
CA THR A 224 1.86 26.08 2.49
C THR A 224 2.35 26.14 1.05
N ALA A 225 3.55 25.62 0.77
CA ALA A 225 4.13 25.64 -0.56
C ALA A 225 3.36 24.74 -1.55
N VAL A 226 2.94 23.54 -1.14
CA VAL A 226 2.12 22.62 -1.95
C VAL A 226 0.78 23.28 -2.30
N LYS A 227 0.11 23.87 -1.31
CA LYS A 227 -1.17 24.57 -1.51
C LYS A 227 -1.02 25.76 -2.45
N ALA A 228 0.03 26.58 -2.26
CA ALA A 228 0.29 27.74 -3.11
C ALA A 228 0.59 27.35 -4.57
N ALA A 229 1.23 26.19 -4.79
CA ALA A 229 1.51 25.67 -6.13
C ALA A 229 0.34 24.90 -6.76
N GLY A 230 -0.76 24.67 -6.03
CA GLY A 230 -1.91 23.92 -6.54
C GLY A 230 -1.61 22.44 -6.84
N LEU A 231 -0.65 21.85 -6.13
CA LEU A 231 -0.18 20.48 -6.37
C LEU A 231 -1.08 19.45 -5.68
N ASP A 232 -1.30 18.32 -6.35
CA ASP A 232 -2.04 17.17 -5.80
C ASP A 232 -1.14 16.23 -4.95
N VAL A 233 -0.33 16.80 -4.07
CA VAL A 233 0.68 16.08 -3.25
C VAL A 233 0.27 16.11 -1.79
N TYR A 234 0.18 14.95 -1.13
CA TYR A 234 -0.10 14.93 0.31
C TYR A 234 1.14 15.34 1.11
N VAL A 235 0.94 16.04 2.22
CA VAL A 235 2.00 16.35 3.17
C VAL A 235 1.65 15.77 4.53
N MET A 236 2.52 14.90 5.05
CA MET A 236 2.27 14.16 6.28
C MET A 236 3.51 14.00 7.14
N THR A 237 3.32 13.51 8.36
CA THR A 237 4.43 13.02 9.18
C THR A 237 4.60 11.52 8.99
N SER A 238 5.82 11.02 9.13
CA SER A 238 6.13 9.59 9.13
C SER A 238 6.79 9.16 10.44
N GLY A 239 6.87 7.85 10.67
CA GLY A 239 7.72 7.29 11.71
C GLY A 239 9.22 7.51 11.46
N CYS A 240 10.06 6.73 12.16
CA CYS A 240 11.50 6.79 11.99
C CYS A 240 11.92 6.39 10.57
N LEU A 241 12.68 7.26 9.92
CA LEU A 241 13.26 7.04 8.58
C LEU A 241 14.69 6.46 8.61
N GLU A 242 15.18 6.09 9.80
CA GLU A 242 16.50 5.48 10.07
C GLU A 242 17.75 6.31 9.72
N VAL A 243 17.55 7.55 9.25
CA VAL A 243 18.62 8.51 8.92
C VAL A 243 18.77 9.62 9.98
N CYS A 244 18.60 9.25 11.25
CA CYS A 244 18.47 10.21 12.37
C CYS A 244 19.65 11.19 12.52
N LYS A 245 20.89 10.78 12.19
CA LYS A 245 22.09 11.64 12.31
C LYS A 245 22.12 12.81 11.33
N SER A 246 21.17 12.85 10.39
CA SER A 246 21.07 13.89 9.36
C SER A 246 19.69 14.55 9.35
N GLY A 247 18.93 14.44 10.45
CA GLY A 247 17.64 15.10 10.59
C GLY A 247 17.73 16.63 10.62
N PRO A 248 16.59 17.33 10.42
CA PRO A 248 15.29 16.82 10.00
C PRO A 248 15.30 16.24 8.58
N VAL A 249 14.45 15.22 8.33
CA VAL A 249 14.42 14.48 7.05
C VAL A 249 13.06 14.60 6.40
N VAL A 250 13.06 14.86 5.10
CA VAL A 250 11.88 14.85 4.23
C VAL A 250 12.05 13.81 3.14
N PHE A 251 11.03 13.01 2.89
CA PHE A 251 10.99 12.05 1.79
C PHE A 251 9.90 12.47 0.80
N TYR A 252 10.23 12.47 -0.49
CA TYR A 252 9.29 12.67 -1.58
C TYR A 252 9.04 11.33 -2.28
N SER A 253 7.81 10.82 -2.23
CA SER A 253 7.49 9.50 -2.76
C SER A 253 7.38 9.46 -4.29
N GLY A 254 7.19 10.62 -4.95
CA GLY A 254 7.00 10.68 -6.41
C GLY A 254 8.19 10.15 -7.21
N ASP A 255 9.41 10.39 -6.74
CA ASP A 255 10.63 9.83 -7.31
C ASP A 255 11.56 9.17 -6.29
N ARG A 256 11.05 8.99 -5.06
CA ARG A 256 11.75 8.38 -3.93
C ARG A 256 12.98 9.17 -3.46
N THR A 257 13.06 10.48 -3.69
CA THR A 257 14.15 11.32 -3.18
C THR A 257 14.02 11.59 -1.68
N TRP A 258 15.17 11.55 -1.00
CA TRP A 258 15.28 11.90 0.42
C TRP A 258 16.09 13.17 0.59
N TYR A 259 15.68 13.99 1.55
CA TYR A 259 16.32 15.24 1.92
C TYR A 259 16.70 15.23 3.39
N THR A 260 17.86 15.78 3.70
CA THR A 260 18.41 15.86 5.06
C THR A 260 18.71 17.31 5.45
N ARG A 261 18.81 17.55 6.77
CA ARG A 261 19.02 18.89 7.34
C ARG A 261 18.01 19.91 6.81
N VAL A 262 16.77 19.46 6.64
CA VAL A 262 15.73 20.29 6.04
C VAL A 262 15.33 21.37 7.03
N THR A 263 15.34 22.63 6.57
CA THR A 263 14.77 23.78 7.27
C THR A 263 13.48 24.22 6.58
N PRO A 264 12.66 25.11 7.16
CA PRO A 264 11.47 25.64 6.47
C PRO A 264 11.76 26.27 5.11
N THR A 265 12.92 26.89 4.94
CA THR A 265 13.36 27.44 3.63
C THR A 265 13.69 26.31 2.64
N ILE A 266 14.39 25.26 3.08
CA ILE A 266 14.65 24.10 2.23
C ILE A 266 13.35 23.37 1.88
N ALA A 267 12.39 23.29 2.79
CA ALA A 267 11.07 22.73 2.53
C ALA A 267 10.34 23.45 1.38
N GLN A 268 10.35 24.79 1.36
CA GLN A 268 9.78 25.56 0.24
C GLN A 268 10.50 25.24 -1.07
N ARG A 269 11.83 25.18 -1.04
CA ARG A 269 12.64 24.82 -2.20
C ARG A 269 12.34 23.41 -2.69
N ILE A 270 12.11 22.43 -1.81
CA ILE A 270 11.76 21.05 -2.20
C ILE A 270 10.49 21.10 -3.06
N VAL A 271 9.48 21.87 -2.65
CA VAL A 271 8.27 21.98 -3.45
C VAL A 271 8.52 22.73 -4.76
N GLN A 272 9.14 23.91 -4.71
CA GLN A 272 9.26 24.79 -5.88
C GLN A 272 10.30 24.33 -6.90
N GLU A 273 11.49 23.92 -6.46
CA GLU A 273 12.56 23.47 -7.36
C GLU A 273 12.33 22.01 -7.75
N HIS A 274 12.06 21.13 -6.79
CA HIS A 274 11.98 19.70 -7.09
C HIS A 274 10.60 19.27 -7.57
N VAL A 275 9.56 19.44 -6.76
CA VAL A 275 8.23 18.89 -7.10
C VAL A 275 7.58 19.62 -8.28
N VAL A 276 7.71 20.95 -8.37
CA VAL A 276 7.14 21.74 -9.48
C VAL A 276 8.02 21.69 -10.73
N GLN A 277 9.34 21.92 -10.60
CA GLN A 277 10.21 22.07 -11.78
C GLN A 277 10.99 20.79 -12.15
N GLY A 278 10.94 19.74 -11.31
CA GLY A 278 11.68 18.50 -11.55
C GLY A 278 13.18 18.59 -11.21
N ASN A 279 13.61 19.59 -10.42
CA ASN A 279 15.02 19.83 -10.07
C ASN A 279 15.32 19.51 -8.60
N PRO A 280 15.78 18.29 -8.26
CA PRO A 280 16.18 17.94 -6.90
C PRO A 280 17.27 18.84 -6.31
N ILE A 281 17.18 19.15 -5.01
CA ILE A 281 18.18 20.00 -4.33
C ILE A 281 19.41 19.18 -3.95
N ALA A 282 20.39 19.11 -4.86
CA ALA A 282 21.57 18.26 -4.75
C ALA A 282 22.27 18.32 -3.37
N ASP A 283 22.49 19.51 -2.82
CA ASP A 283 23.20 19.71 -1.54
C ASP A 283 22.49 19.11 -0.32
N HIS A 284 21.19 18.87 -0.42
CA HIS A 284 20.38 18.31 0.65
C HIS A 284 19.96 16.86 0.41
N ARG A 285 20.23 16.30 -0.78
CA ARG A 285 19.84 14.94 -1.12
C ARG A 285 20.55 13.90 -0.26
N TYR A 286 19.84 12.83 0.04
CA TYR A 286 20.37 11.66 0.71
C TYR A 286 19.98 10.37 -0.04
N PRO A 287 20.92 9.42 -0.24
CA PRO A 287 22.36 9.59 -0.03
C PRO A 287 22.93 10.73 -0.90
N PRO A 288 24.07 11.34 -0.50
CA PRO A 288 24.69 12.40 -1.28
C PRO A 288 24.97 11.91 -2.71
N VAL A 289 24.58 12.69 -3.70
CA VAL A 289 24.90 12.38 -5.10
C VAL A 289 26.41 12.52 -5.27
N ALA A 290 27.08 11.48 -5.74
CA ALA A 290 28.50 11.59 -6.07
C ALA A 290 28.68 12.73 -7.08
N ALA A 291 29.56 13.69 -6.77
CA ALA A 291 29.92 14.71 -7.74
C ALA A 291 30.45 13.99 -8.98
N THR A 292 29.72 14.04 -10.08
CA THR A 292 30.22 13.60 -11.38
C THR A 292 31.48 14.41 -11.63
N GLN A 293 32.65 13.77 -11.53
CA GLN A 293 33.89 14.35 -12.02
C GLN A 293 33.67 14.60 -13.50
N ALA A 294 33.57 15.86 -13.90
CA ALA A 294 33.69 16.23 -15.30
C ALA A 294 35.02 15.66 -15.78
N GLN A 295 34.98 14.62 -16.63
CA GLN A 295 36.18 14.15 -17.30
C GLN A 295 36.77 15.34 -18.05
N PRO A 296 38.05 15.67 -17.84
CA PRO A 296 38.68 16.72 -18.63
C PRO A 296 38.59 16.30 -20.09
N VAL A 297 37.96 17.14 -20.90
CA VAL A 297 37.98 17.03 -22.35
C VAL A 297 39.46 17.10 -22.73
N HIS A 298 40.07 15.96 -23.03
CA HIS A 298 41.41 15.94 -23.61
C HIS A 298 41.29 16.60 -24.98
N SER A 299 41.70 17.86 -25.03
CA SER A 299 41.95 18.57 -26.27
C SER A 299 43.08 17.84 -27.00
N VAL A 300 42.71 17.06 -28.01
CA VAL A 300 43.68 16.56 -28.99
C VAL A 300 44.14 17.76 -29.80
N SER A 301 45.27 18.33 -29.40
CA SER A 301 46.00 19.30 -30.21
C SER A 301 46.96 18.56 -31.13
N ARG A 302 46.68 18.71 -32.43
CA ARG A 302 47.54 18.50 -33.62
C ARG A 302 47.87 17.07 -34.03
#